data_AF-A0A972QL91-F1
#
_entry.id   AF-A0A972QL91-F1
#
_cell.length_a   1.000
_cell.length_b   1.000
_cell.length_c   1.000
_cell.angle_alpha   90.00
_cell.angle_beta   90.00
_cell.angle_gamma   90.00
#
_symmetry.space_group_name_H-M   'P 1'
#
loop_
_entity.id
_entity.type
_entity.pdbx_description
1 polymer ?
#
loop_
_entity_poly.entity_id
_entity_poly.type
_entity_poly.pdbx_seq_one_letter_code
_entity_poly.pdbx_strand_id
1 'polypeptide(L)'
;MKRVLFKTLGCKVNQYETQAMREQFLRAGYNETAIAQEADVCIVNTCTVTHTSDRECRRIIRQLHRRNRLAKIVVTGCYTEKDAEIIATIEGVTQIIPNQDKDRIAQLLDEDGSCSNHADESLYSPLKITDFAGHDKAFVKIQDGCDHRCSYCKVPLVRGPSRSRPLDDILDEVKVLVSNGFQEIILTGICLGAWGRDLHKRRELSDAVEAITHIDGHFRVRLSSIEPNHVSKRLIEMLKVEKKLCGHLHIPLQSGADEVLRRMKRPYTASKYESLVDELRRQDRDFSLTTDLLVGFPGEGESHFQETLNLVRRIEPCRVHIFTYSPRPGTEAADIPSKNNPRVLKRRQDELRAVVDEASYKYRRRFVDETLEVLIEDKTGGGGSLKGGYSDRYINVLVHGVDGHEGRLCDVKIRDVTSSYTIGDVVSEKEIKKEATGLLYA
;
A
#
# COMPACT_ATOMS: atom_id res chain seq x y z
N MET A 1 1.56 -24.62 -23.38
CA MET A 1 2.27 -23.70 -22.47
C MET A 1 1.42 -23.55 -21.22
N LYS A 2 1.98 -23.77 -20.03
CA LYS A 2 1.22 -23.73 -18.79
C LYS A 2 0.71 -22.31 -18.52
N ARG A 3 -0.49 -22.16 -17.96
CA ARG A 3 -1.12 -20.88 -17.65
C ARG A 3 -1.28 -20.69 -16.15
N VAL A 4 -0.94 -19.50 -15.66
CA VAL A 4 -1.09 -19.13 -14.25
C VAL A 4 -2.07 -17.97 -14.10
N LEU A 5 -2.90 -18.01 -13.07
CA LEU A 5 -3.80 -16.92 -12.71
C LEU A 5 -3.50 -16.45 -11.29
N PHE A 6 -3.30 -15.14 -11.11
CA PHE A 6 -3.10 -14.53 -9.79
C PHE A 6 -4.37 -13.88 -9.26
N LYS A 7 -4.70 -14.12 -7.99
CA LYS A 7 -5.66 -13.34 -7.21
C LYS A 7 -4.99 -12.78 -5.98
N THR A 8 -4.89 -11.46 -5.93
CA THR A 8 -4.28 -10.74 -4.81
C THR A 8 -5.36 -10.12 -3.94
N LEU A 9 -5.25 -10.34 -2.63
CA LEU A 9 -6.04 -9.67 -1.62
C LEU A 9 -5.12 -8.90 -0.67
N GLY A 10 -5.61 -7.78 -0.16
CA GLY A 10 -4.93 -7.03 0.90
C GLY A 10 -4.18 -5.80 0.41
N CYS A 11 -3.00 -5.59 0.99
CA CYS A 11 -2.30 -4.30 0.94
C CYS A 11 -1.26 -4.23 -0.18
N LYS A 12 -0.59 -3.07 -0.29
CA LYS A 12 0.50 -2.81 -1.24
C LYS A 12 1.64 -3.84 -1.13
N VAL A 13 1.91 -4.34 0.07
CA VAL A 13 2.88 -5.43 0.31
C VAL A 13 2.46 -6.73 -0.39
N ASN A 14 1.17 -7.12 -0.29
CA ASN A 14 0.66 -8.28 -1.01
C ASN A 14 0.73 -8.07 -2.54
N GLN A 15 0.48 -6.85 -3.02
CA GLN A 15 0.58 -6.54 -4.45
C GLN A 15 2.00 -6.68 -4.97
N TYR A 16 2.99 -6.14 -4.23
CA TYR A 16 4.41 -6.34 -4.52
C TYR A 16 4.79 -7.83 -4.56
N GLU A 17 4.37 -8.60 -3.55
CA GLU A 17 4.66 -10.03 -3.49
C GLU A 17 4.05 -10.80 -4.64
N THR A 18 2.82 -10.46 -5.04
CA THR A 18 2.22 -11.07 -6.23
C THR A 18 2.99 -10.74 -7.49
N GLN A 19 3.45 -9.50 -7.66
CA GLN A 19 4.27 -9.13 -8.82
C GLN A 19 5.58 -9.91 -8.86
N ALA A 20 6.25 -10.06 -7.71
CA ALA A 20 7.47 -10.85 -7.64
C ALA A 20 7.23 -12.35 -7.93
N MET A 21 6.11 -12.91 -7.44
CA MET A 21 5.70 -14.27 -7.80
C MET A 21 5.39 -14.37 -9.30
N ARG A 22 4.67 -13.40 -9.87
CA ARG A 22 4.37 -13.34 -11.31
C ARG A 22 5.64 -13.45 -12.15
N GLU A 23 6.67 -12.67 -11.84
CA GLU A 23 7.94 -12.75 -12.56
C GLU A 23 8.62 -14.12 -12.43
N GLN A 24 8.54 -14.78 -11.26
CA GLN A 24 9.03 -16.16 -11.13
C GLN A 24 8.31 -17.13 -12.07
N PHE A 25 6.98 -17.07 -12.14
CA PHE A 25 6.20 -17.94 -13.03
C PHE A 25 6.47 -17.66 -14.51
N LEU A 26 6.60 -16.37 -14.89
CA LEU A 26 6.94 -16.00 -16.27
C LEU A 26 8.34 -16.54 -16.64
N ARG A 27 9.33 -16.41 -15.75
CA ARG A 27 10.67 -16.99 -15.95
C ARG A 27 10.65 -18.52 -16.02
N ALA A 28 9.73 -19.16 -15.30
CA ALA A 28 9.49 -20.61 -15.37
C ALA A 28 8.69 -21.05 -16.61
N GLY A 29 8.38 -20.14 -17.55
CA GLY A 29 7.71 -20.45 -18.82
C GLY A 29 6.18 -20.56 -18.75
N TYR A 30 5.57 -20.08 -17.66
CA TYR A 30 4.11 -19.93 -17.57
C TYR A 30 3.66 -18.64 -18.28
N ASN A 31 2.45 -18.65 -18.83
CA ASN A 31 1.77 -17.44 -19.30
C ASN A 31 0.67 -17.02 -18.32
N GLU A 32 0.57 -15.73 -18.01
CA GLU A 32 -0.53 -15.25 -17.18
C GLU A 32 -1.87 -15.27 -17.94
N THR A 33 -2.95 -15.68 -17.27
CA THR A 33 -4.33 -15.57 -17.77
C THR A 33 -5.25 -14.91 -16.74
N ALA A 34 -6.18 -14.10 -17.23
CA ALA A 34 -7.28 -13.57 -16.43
C ALA A 34 -8.49 -14.52 -16.35
N ILE A 35 -8.50 -15.57 -17.17
CA ILE A 35 -9.63 -16.49 -17.36
C ILE A 35 -9.38 -17.75 -16.53
N ALA A 36 -10.19 -17.93 -15.48
CA ALA A 36 -10.03 -19.06 -14.54
C ALA A 36 -10.13 -20.45 -15.21
N GLN A 37 -10.96 -20.56 -16.25
CA GLN A 37 -11.16 -21.79 -17.01
C GLN A 37 -9.91 -22.25 -17.76
N GLU A 38 -8.97 -21.35 -18.03
CA GLU A 38 -7.75 -21.63 -18.80
C GLU A 38 -6.53 -21.85 -17.90
N ALA A 39 -6.62 -21.54 -16.61
CA ALA A 39 -5.47 -21.61 -15.72
C ALA A 39 -5.16 -23.06 -15.33
N ASP A 40 -3.90 -23.47 -15.50
CA ASP A 40 -3.37 -24.71 -14.93
C ASP A 40 -3.06 -24.54 -13.44
N VAL A 41 -2.64 -23.34 -13.05
CA VAL A 41 -2.33 -22.96 -11.66
C VAL A 41 -3.04 -21.65 -11.30
N CYS A 42 -3.67 -21.61 -10.14
CA CYS A 42 -4.25 -20.42 -9.55
C CYS A 42 -3.53 -20.07 -8.26
N ILE A 43 -2.85 -18.92 -8.19
CA ILE A 43 -2.20 -18.41 -6.98
C ILE A 43 -3.13 -17.41 -6.28
N VAL A 44 -3.53 -17.71 -5.05
CA VAL A 44 -4.33 -16.82 -4.22
C VAL A 44 -3.45 -16.26 -3.10
N ASN A 45 -3.01 -15.00 -3.23
CA ASN A 45 -2.24 -14.29 -2.20
C ASN A 45 -3.20 -13.56 -1.26
N THR A 46 -3.29 -14.04 -0.02
CA THR A 46 -4.36 -13.73 0.92
C THR A 46 -4.02 -12.61 1.92
N CYS A 47 -5.07 -12.06 2.52
CA CYS A 47 -4.99 -11.08 3.61
C CYS A 47 -5.95 -11.46 4.74
N THR A 48 -5.56 -11.20 5.99
CA THR A 48 -6.36 -11.52 7.19
C THR A 48 -6.51 -10.34 8.16
N VAL A 49 -6.40 -9.12 7.63
CA VAL A 49 -6.61 -7.92 8.47
C VAL A 49 -8.09 -7.67 8.76
N THR A 50 -9.05 -8.32 8.09
CA THR A 50 -10.47 -8.21 8.45
C THR A 50 -11.20 -9.53 8.26
N HIS A 51 -12.27 -9.77 9.02
CA HIS A 51 -13.17 -10.92 8.75
C HIS A 51 -13.74 -10.89 7.33
N THR A 52 -13.92 -9.68 6.77
CA THR A 52 -14.34 -9.50 5.38
C THR A 52 -13.30 -10.03 4.39
N SER A 53 -12.01 -9.76 4.61
CA SER A 53 -10.93 -10.28 3.76
C SER A 53 -10.80 -11.80 3.87
N ASP A 54 -10.97 -12.38 5.06
CA ASP A 54 -10.98 -13.83 5.24
C ASP A 54 -12.14 -14.49 4.48
N ARG A 55 -13.35 -13.92 4.58
CA ARG A 55 -14.53 -14.40 3.85
C ARG A 55 -14.36 -14.26 2.34
N GLU A 56 -13.79 -13.15 1.88
CA GLU A 56 -13.50 -12.92 0.47
C GLU A 56 -12.49 -13.93 -0.07
N CYS A 57 -11.43 -14.24 0.68
CA CYS A 57 -10.48 -15.29 0.33
C CYS A 57 -11.18 -16.63 0.10
N ARG A 58 -11.95 -17.11 1.09
CA ARG A 58 -12.68 -18.38 0.98
C ARG A 58 -13.67 -18.39 -0.19
N ARG A 59 -14.29 -17.24 -0.49
CA ARG A 59 -15.20 -17.08 -1.63
C ARG A 59 -14.44 -17.23 -2.97
N ILE A 60 -13.28 -16.59 -3.10
CA ILE A 60 -12.45 -16.65 -4.31
C ILE A 60 -11.96 -18.06 -4.57
N ILE A 61 -11.44 -18.76 -3.55
CA ILE A 61 -10.98 -20.15 -3.67
C ILE A 61 -12.09 -21.04 -4.23
N ARG A 62 -13.27 -21.02 -3.61
CA ARG A 62 -14.44 -21.81 -4.07
C ARG A 62 -14.92 -21.39 -5.46
N GLN A 63 -14.78 -20.12 -5.81
CA GLN A 63 -15.14 -19.63 -7.15
C GLN A 63 -14.18 -20.15 -8.21
N LEU A 64 -12.87 -20.13 -7.94
CA LEU A 64 -11.86 -20.67 -8.85
C LEU A 64 -12.05 -22.17 -9.05
N HIS A 65 -12.21 -22.93 -7.96
CA HIS A 65 -12.44 -24.38 -8.04
C HIS A 65 -13.68 -24.76 -8.84
N ARG A 66 -14.79 -24.02 -8.66
CA ARG A 66 -16.01 -24.25 -9.45
C ARG A 66 -15.84 -23.93 -10.94
N ARG A 67 -15.01 -22.94 -11.28
CA ARG A 67 -14.77 -22.54 -12.67
C ARG A 67 -13.80 -23.47 -13.38
N ASN A 68 -12.83 -24.02 -12.65
CA ASN A 68 -11.88 -24.98 -13.17
C ASN A 68 -11.50 -25.99 -12.07
N ARG A 69 -12.03 -27.21 -12.18
CA ARG A 69 -11.75 -28.30 -11.24
C ARG A 69 -10.38 -28.95 -11.43
N LEU A 70 -9.74 -28.73 -12.58
CA LEU A 70 -8.44 -29.30 -12.91
C LEU A 70 -7.28 -28.38 -12.52
N ALA A 71 -7.53 -27.10 -12.29
CA ALA A 71 -6.51 -26.14 -11.88
C ALA A 71 -5.96 -26.49 -10.49
N LYS A 72 -4.63 -26.43 -10.33
CA LYS A 72 -3.99 -26.45 -9.01
C LYS A 72 -4.25 -25.11 -8.32
N ILE A 73 -4.96 -25.10 -7.18
CA ILE A 73 -5.19 -23.87 -6.41
C ILE A 73 -4.18 -23.82 -5.27
N VAL A 74 -3.28 -22.86 -5.35
CA VAL A 74 -2.21 -22.62 -4.39
C VAL A 74 -2.55 -21.39 -3.59
N VAL A 75 -2.56 -21.51 -2.26
CA VAL A 75 -2.92 -20.41 -1.37
C VAL A 75 -1.70 -19.99 -0.56
N THR A 76 -1.42 -18.70 -0.53
CA THR A 76 -0.33 -18.09 0.26
C THR A 76 -0.81 -16.79 0.90
N GLY A 77 0.01 -16.07 1.66
CA GLY A 77 -0.34 -14.76 2.23
C GLY A 77 -0.61 -14.78 3.73
N CYS A 78 -1.15 -13.68 4.25
CA CYS A 78 -1.27 -13.52 5.70
C CYS A 78 -2.30 -14.46 6.33
N TYR A 79 -3.31 -14.90 5.57
CA TYR A 79 -4.38 -15.74 6.13
C TYR A 79 -3.90 -17.18 6.38
N THR A 80 -2.94 -17.66 5.60
CA THR A 80 -2.39 -19.02 5.74
C THR A 80 -1.51 -19.19 6.97
N GLU A 81 -0.97 -18.12 7.56
CA GLU A 81 0.02 -18.22 8.65
C GLU A 81 -0.56 -18.66 10.00
N LYS A 82 -1.85 -18.40 10.23
CA LYS A 82 -2.53 -18.79 11.47
C LYS A 82 -3.74 -19.69 11.23
N ASP A 83 -4.31 -19.63 10.03
CA ASP A 83 -5.55 -20.33 9.70
C ASP A 83 -5.33 -21.34 8.56
N ALA A 84 -4.11 -21.89 8.43
CA ALA A 84 -3.73 -22.88 7.42
C ALA A 84 -4.67 -24.08 7.41
N GLU A 85 -4.96 -24.63 8.59
CA GLU A 85 -5.83 -25.81 8.76
C GLU A 85 -7.23 -25.54 8.20
N ILE A 86 -7.80 -24.37 8.51
CA ILE A 86 -9.10 -23.96 7.98
C ILE A 86 -9.06 -23.87 6.45
N ILE A 87 -8.00 -23.29 5.89
CA ILE A 87 -7.84 -23.15 4.43
C ILE A 87 -7.66 -24.52 3.78
N ALA A 88 -6.93 -25.45 4.40
CA ALA A 88 -6.70 -26.79 3.88
C ALA A 88 -8.00 -27.61 3.80
N THR A 89 -8.98 -27.33 4.66
CA THR A 89 -10.31 -27.97 4.56
C THR A 89 -11.19 -27.46 3.41
N ILE A 90 -10.78 -26.39 2.71
CA ILE A 90 -11.56 -25.83 1.62
C ILE A 90 -11.37 -26.69 0.38
N GLU A 91 -12.47 -27.27 -0.11
CA GLU A 91 -12.50 -28.03 -1.35
C GLU A 91 -11.86 -27.25 -2.52
N GLY A 92 -10.91 -27.91 -3.19
CA GLY A 92 -10.16 -27.36 -4.32
C GLY A 92 -8.79 -26.79 -3.98
N VAL A 93 -8.46 -26.54 -2.71
CA VAL A 93 -7.10 -26.14 -2.33
C VAL A 93 -6.15 -27.32 -2.54
N THR A 94 -5.14 -27.12 -3.39
CA THR A 94 -4.14 -28.13 -3.72
C THR A 94 -2.93 -28.04 -2.80
N GLN A 95 -2.49 -26.82 -2.50
CA GLN A 95 -1.29 -26.58 -1.69
C GLN A 95 -1.38 -25.25 -0.97
N ILE A 96 -0.77 -25.18 0.22
CA ILE A 96 -0.59 -23.95 0.99
C ILE A 96 0.91 -23.67 1.05
N ILE A 97 1.32 -22.45 0.68
CA ILE A 97 2.72 -22.03 0.69
C ILE A 97 2.89 -20.88 1.69
N PRO A 98 3.73 -21.03 2.73
CA PRO A 98 4.02 -19.97 3.71
C PRO A 98 4.58 -18.69 3.08
N ASN A 99 4.45 -17.56 3.78
CA ASN A 99 4.95 -16.27 3.29
C ASN A 99 6.46 -16.25 3.07
N GLN A 100 7.21 -16.99 3.88
CA GLN A 100 8.67 -17.06 3.79
C GLN A 100 9.16 -17.76 2.52
N ASP A 101 8.35 -18.64 1.93
CA ASP A 101 8.71 -19.47 0.77
C ASP A 101 8.20 -18.89 -0.56
N LYS A 102 7.68 -17.65 -0.54
CA LYS A 102 7.13 -16.97 -1.73
C LYS A 102 8.17 -16.67 -2.81
N ASP A 103 9.44 -16.58 -2.44
CA ASP A 103 10.59 -16.39 -3.31
C ASP A 103 10.91 -17.60 -4.19
N ARG A 104 10.41 -18.78 -3.82
CA ARG A 104 10.60 -20.04 -4.53
C ARG A 104 9.29 -20.70 -4.95
N ILE A 105 8.18 -19.95 -4.92
CA ILE A 105 6.83 -20.51 -5.11
C ILE A 105 6.67 -21.25 -6.44
N ALA A 106 7.31 -20.79 -7.52
CA ALA A 106 7.23 -21.46 -8.81
C ALA A 106 7.97 -22.80 -8.80
N GLN A 107 9.12 -22.88 -8.13
CA GLN A 107 9.92 -24.10 -8.00
C GLN A 107 9.19 -25.16 -7.17
N LEU A 108 8.57 -24.73 -6.05
CA LEU A 108 7.82 -25.60 -5.14
C LEU A 108 6.57 -26.26 -5.77
N LEU A 109 6.15 -25.81 -6.96
CA LEU A 109 5.01 -26.39 -7.69
C LEU A 109 5.39 -27.34 -8.83
N ASP A 110 6.63 -27.25 -9.30
CA ASP A 110 7.16 -28.14 -10.34
C ASP A 110 7.81 -29.39 -9.72
N GLU A 111 8.21 -29.37 -8.45
CA GLU A 111 8.53 -30.59 -7.68
C GLU A 111 7.21 -31.32 -7.32
N ASP A 112 7.00 -32.53 -7.84
CA ASP A 112 5.80 -33.36 -7.66
C ASP A 112 5.56 -33.77 -6.18
N GLY A 113 5.17 -32.82 -5.32
CA GLY A 113 4.70 -33.05 -3.95
C GLY A 113 5.71 -33.67 -2.97
N SER A 114 6.93 -33.95 -3.42
CA SER A 114 8.05 -34.41 -2.61
C SER A 114 8.78 -33.18 -2.10
N CYS A 115 8.45 -32.72 -0.89
CA CYS A 115 9.30 -31.77 -0.16
C CYS A 115 10.71 -32.37 -0.03
N SER A 116 11.61 -31.99 -0.93
CA SER A 116 13.02 -32.30 -0.77
C SER A 116 13.58 -31.33 0.27
N ASN A 117 13.92 -31.86 1.44
CA ASN A 117 14.62 -31.15 2.52
C ASN A 117 16.09 -30.87 2.13
N HIS A 118 16.31 -30.26 0.97
CA HIS A 118 17.57 -29.64 0.60
C HIS A 118 17.34 -28.15 0.46
N ALA A 119 17.03 -27.54 1.60
CA ALA A 119 17.26 -26.13 1.81
C ALA A 119 18.78 -25.92 1.76
N ASP A 120 19.29 -25.55 0.59
CA ASP A 120 20.51 -24.77 0.57
C ASP A 120 20.16 -23.42 1.20
N GLU A 121 20.43 -23.27 2.51
CA GLU A 121 20.25 -22.04 3.28
C GLU A 121 21.00 -20.83 2.66
N SER A 122 21.86 -21.06 1.66
CA SER A 122 22.65 -20.03 0.98
C SER A 122 21.93 -19.28 -0.16
N LEU A 123 20.74 -19.72 -0.60
CA LEU A 123 19.99 -19.08 -1.69
C LEU A 123 18.78 -18.29 -1.19
N TYR A 124 19.02 -17.35 -0.26
CA TYR A 124 18.09 -16.25 -0.01
C TYR A 124 18.12 -15.33 -1.24
N SER A 125 17.27 -15.58 -2.24
CA SER A 125 17.08 -14.62 -3.33
C SER A 125 16.02 -13.63 -2.85
N PRO A 126 16.38 -12.38 -2.49
CA PRO A 126 15.36 -11.40 -2.17
C PRO A 126 14.38 -11.30 -3.35
N LEU A 127 13.07 -11.33 -3.05
CA LEU A 127 12.06 -10.98 -4.03
C LEU A 127 12.48 -9.64 -4.66
N LYS A 128 12.74 -9.65 -5.96
CA LYS A 128 13.04 -8.48 -6.78
C LYS A 128 12.07 -8.43 -7.94
N ILE A 129 11.58 -7.24 -8.26
CA ILE A 129 10.71 -6.99 -9.40
C ILE A 129 11.44 -6.13 -10.43
N THR A 130 11.08 -6.35 -11.69
CA THR A 130 11.55 -5.56 -12.84
C THR A 130 10.39 -4.80 -13.48
N ASP A 131 9.14 -5.21 -13.23
CA ASP A 131 7.93 -4.59 -13.74
C ASP A 131 6.82 -4.57 -12.68
N PHE A 132 5.70 -3.91 -12.97
CA PHE A 132 4.48 -3.94 -12.16
C PHE A 132 3.24 -4.06 -13.03
N ALA A 133 2.88 -5.30 -13.38
CA ALA A 133 1.81 -5.58 -14.34
C ALA A 133 0.46 -4.98 -13.91
N GLY A 134 -0.14 -4.17 -14.79
CA GLY A 134 -1.45 -3.54 -14.60
C GLY A 134 -1.45 -2.29 -13.70
N HIS A 135 -0.28 -1.68 -13.49
CA HIS A 135 -0.15 -0.45 -12.71
C HIS A 135 0.82 0.54 -13.37
N ASP A 136 0.45 1.81 -13.34
CA ASP A 136 1.26 2.95 -13.81
C ASP A 136 2.38 3.36 -12.83
N LYS A 137 2.39 2.75 -11.65
CA LYS A 137 3.32 3.01 -10.54
C LYS A 137 3.81 1.72 -9.91
N ALA A 138 5.06 1.70 -9.48
CA ALA A 138 5.66 0.52 -8.86
C ALA A 138 5.66 0.64 -7.34
N PHE A 139 5.15 -0.38 -6.65
CA PHE A 139 5.41 -0.54 -5.22
C PHE A 139 6.76 -1.23 -5.05
N VAL A 140 7.55 -0.77 -4.09
CA VAL A 140 8.86 -1.35 -3.75
C VAL A 140 8.83 -1.73 -2.28
N LYS A 141 8.79 -3.03 -1.97
CA LYS A 141 8.78 -3.50 -0.58
C LYS A 141 10.17 -3.40 0.03
N ILE A 142 10.37 -2.43 0.91
CA ILE A 142 11.65 -2.24 1.60
C ILE A 142 11.66 -2.82 3.02
N GLN A 143 10.49 -3.01 3.62
CA GLN A 143 10.34 -3.45 5.01
C GLN A 143 9.15 -4.42 5.16
N ASP A 144 9.28 -5.43 6.01
CA ASP A 144 8.21 -6.39 6.31
C ASP A 144 8.13 -6.67 7.82
N GLY A 145 7.00 -7.20 8.30
CA GLY A 145 6.77 -7.45 9.72
C GLY A 145 6.65 -6.17 10.57
N CYS A 146 6.43 -6.34 11.87
CA CYS A 146 6.28 -5.20 12.80
C CYS A 146 6.51 -5.60 14.25
N ASP A 147 7.30 -4.80 14.97
CA ASP A 147 7.57 -5.01 16.41
C ASP A 147 6.56 -4.31 17.34
N HIS A 148 5.63 -3.52 16.77
CA HIS A 148 4.59 -2.85 17.56
C HIS A 148 3.58 -3.88 18.07
N ARG A 149 3.18 -3.72 19.34
CA ARG A 149 2.17 -4.54 20.00
C ARG A 149 0.84 -3.80 20.14
N CYS A 150 0.34 -3.24 19.04
CA CYS A 150 -0.99 -2.63 19.02
C CYS A 150 -2.05 -3.67 19.38
N SER A 151 -2.94 -3.34 20.31
CA SER A 151 -3.85 -4.32 20.93
C SER A 151 -4.84 -4.98 19.95
N TYR A 152 -5.06 -4.40 18.76
CA TYR A 152 -5.96 -4.90 17.72
C TYR A 152 -5.26 -5.48 16.48
N CYS A 153 -3.93 -5.42 16.41
CA CYS A 153 -3.21 -5.70 15.17
C CYS A 153 -2.80 -7.18 15.08
N LYS A 154 -3.26 -7.89 14.03
CA LYS A 154 -2.89 -9.30 13.77
C LYS A 154 -1.53 -9.41 13.06
N VAL A 155 -0.98 -8.31 12.53
CA VAL A 155 0.24 -8.29 11.71
C VAL A 155 1.43 -8.99 12.38
N PRO A 156 1.83 -8.69 13.64
CA PRO A 156 2.96 -9.38 14.26
C PRO A 156 2.78 -10.90 14.34
N LEU A 157 1.52 -11.37 14.42
CA LEU A 157 1.18 -12.79 14.49
C LEU A 157 1.33 -13.51 13.15
N VAL A 158 1.24 -12.80 12.02
CA VAL A 158 1.22 -13.39 10.65
C VAL A 158 2.38 -12.95 9.77
N ARG A 159 3.17 -11.96 10.20
CA ARG A 159 4.32 -11.43 9.44
C ARG A 159 5.62 -11.46 10.25
N GLY A 160 5.53 -11.73 11.55
CA GLY A 160 6.68 -11.79 12.45
C GLY A 160 7.30 -10.42 12.77
N PRO A 161 8.53 -10.41 13.31
CA PRO A 161 9.24 -9.19 13.70
C PRO A 161 9.58 -8.31 12.50
N SER A 162 9.93 -7.05 12.75
CA SER A 162 10.37 -6.14 11.69
C SER A 162 11.62 -6.67 11.00
N ARG A 163 11.62 -6.65 9.67
CA ARG A 163 12.75 -7.04 8.81
C ARG A 163 12.93 -6.01 7.70
N SER A 164 14.14 -5.53 7.52
CA SER A 164 14.51 -4.55 6.50
C SER A 164 15.24 -5.22 5.34
N ARG A 165 14.88 -4.85 4.11
CA ARG A 165 15.67 -5.19 2.93
C ARG A 165 16.95 -4.33 2.91
N PRO A 166 18.13 -4.89 2.56
CA PRO A 166 19.36 -4.12 2.43
C PRO A 166 19.22 -2.94 1.46
N LEU A 167 19.95 -1.85 1.72
CA LEU A 167 19.86 -0.64 0.91
C LEU A 167 20.28 -0.89 -0.55
N ASP A 168 21.38 -1.61 -0.77
CA ASP A 168 21.90 -1.84 -2.14
C ASP A 168 20.89 -2.62 -2.99
N ASP A 169 20.24 -3.64 -2.42
CA ASP A 169 19.14 -4.36 -3.08
C ASP A 169 17.96 -3.46 -3.46
N ILE A 170 17.65 -2.47 -2.61
CA ILE A 170 16.59 -1.51 -2.87
C ILE A 170 16.98 -0.59 -4.03
N LEU A 171 18.21 -0.07 -4.02
CA LEU A 171 18.70 0.83 -5.05
C LEU A 171 18.75 0.14 -6.41
N ASP A 172 19.20 -1.12 -6.47
CA ASP A 172 19.24 -1.89 -7.71
C ASP A 172 17.84 -2.12 -8.29
N GLU A 173 16.87 -2.52 -7.46
CA GLU A 173 15.48 -2.69 -7.89
C GLU A 173 14.88 -1.38 -8.40
N VAL A 174 15.10 -0.27 -7.69
CA VAL A 174 14.57 1.04 -8.10
C VAL A 174 15.19 1.51 -9.41
N LYS A 175 16.51 1.35 -9.61
CA LYS A 175 17.17 1.70 -10.88
C LYS A 175 16.56 0.94 -12.06
N VAL A 176 16.31 -0.37 -11.89
CA VAL A 176 15.67 -1.19 -12.93
C VAL A 176 14.26 -0.67 -13.25
N LEU A 177 13.44 -0.43 -12.22
CA LEU A 177 12.07 0.07 -12.42
C LEU A 177 12.06 1.45 -13.12
N VAL A 178 12.92 2.37 -12.70
CA VAL A 178 13.04 3.69 -13.35
C VAL A 178 13.51 3.54 -14.80
N SER A 179 14.47 2.65 -15.08
CA SER A 179 14.93 2.38 -16.45
C SER A 179 13.85 1.75 -17.33
N ASN A 180 12.90 1.01 -16.73
CA ASN A 180 11.73 0.45 -17.40
C ASN A 180 10.57 1.44 -17.52
N GLY A 181 10.78 2.71 -17.14
CA GLY A 181 9.84 3.81 -17.40
C GLY A 181 8.88 4.13 -16.25
N PHE A 182 9.01 3.50 -15.09
CA PHE A 182 8.18 3.86 -13.93
C PHE A 182 8.52 5.26 -13.42
N GLN A 183 7.54 6.16 -13.44
CA GLN A 183 7.71 7.54 -12.99
C GLN A 183 7.21 7.80 -11.57
N GLU A 184 6.61 6.82 -10.90
CA GLU A 184 6.32 6.89 -9.46
C GLU A 184 6.71 5.58 -8.77
N ILE A 185 7.63 5.71 -7.81
CA ILE A 185 8.11 4.65 -6.94
C ILE A 185 7.49 4.82 -5.56
N ILE A 186 6.74 3.82 -5.10
CA ILE A 186 6.08 3.85 -3.80
C ILE A 186 6.80 2.91 -2.83
N LEU A 187 7.58 3.51 -1.91
CA LEU A 187 8.25 2.76 -0.85
C LEU A 187 7.21 2.21 0.11
N THR A 188 7.18 0.88 0.17
CA THR A 188 6.14 0.13 0.86
C THR A 188 6.76 -0.71 1.96
N GLY A 189 6.09 -0.72 3.11
CA GLY A 189 6.39 -1.64 4.19
C GLY A 189 5.18 -1.86 5.08
N ILE A 190 5.29 -2.83 5.98
CA ILE A 190 4.27 -3.07 7.00
C ILE A 190 4.32 -1.99 8.10
N CYS A 191 5.53 -1.64 8.52
CA CYS A 191 5.85 -0.53 9.40
C CYS A 191 7.02 0.24 8.77
N LEU A 192 6.76 0.93 7.65
CA LEU A 192 7.78 1.51 6.77
C LEU A 192 8.88 2.29 7.51
N GLY A 193 8.48 3.14 8.47
CA GLY A 193 9.41 3.96 9.26
C GLY A 193 10.33 3.19 10.21
N ALA A 194 10.14 1.88 10.37
CA ALA A 194 11.06 1.02 11.12
C ALA A 194 12.23 0.50 10.27
N TRP A 195 12.23 0.75 8.96
CA TRP A 195 13.30 0.33 8.06
C TRP A 195 14.67 0.78 8.57
N GLY A 196 15.66 -0.11 8.48
CA GLY A 196 17.06 0.14 8.79
C GLY A 196 17.47 -0.16 10.24
N ARG A 197 16.52 -0.38 11.15
CA ARG A 197 16.83 -0.60 12.59
C ARG A 197 17.45 -1.96 12.90
N ASP A 198 17.09 -2.97 12.11
CA ASP A 198 17.54 -4.36 12.22
C ASP A 198 18.76 -4.69 11.33
N LEU A 199 19.20 -3.75 10.48
CA LEU A 199 20.39 -3.93 9.65
C LEU A 199 21.67 -3.90 10.50
N HIS A 200 22.70 -4.65 10.08
CA HIS A 200 24.02 -4.65 10.73
C HIS A 200 24.58 -3.24 10.93
N LYS A 201 24.52 -2.42 9.88
CA LYS A 201 24.73 -0.97 9.97
C LYS A 201 23.37 -0.32 10.11
N ARG A 202 23.02 0.06 11.34
CA ARG A 202 21.74 0.75 11.62
C ARG A 202 21.60 1.98 10.74
N ARG A 203 20.40 2.12 10.18
CA ARG A 203 19.97 3.23 9.33
C ARG A 203 18.58 3.68 9.72
N GLU A 204 18.19 4.84 9.24
CA GLU A 204 16.82 5.35 9.30
C GLU A 204 16.17 5.30 7.92
N LEU A 205 14.83 5.35 7.88
CA LEU A 205 14.09 5.47 6.62
C LEU A 205 14.59 6.64 5.75
N SER A 206 15.00 7.75 6.38
CA SER A 206 15.55 8.93 5.69
C SER A 206 16.78 8.58 4.84
N ASP A 207 17.63 7.62 5.25
CA ASP A 207 18.78 7.17 4.45
C ASP A 207 18.36 6.48 3.15
N ALA A 208 17.31 5.64 3.20
CA ALA A 208 16.78 4.99 2.00
C ALA A 208 16.14 6.01 1.06
N VAL A 209 15.33 6.92 1.61
CA VAL A 209 14.67 7.96 0.81
C VAL A 209 15.70 8.83 0.11
N GLU A 210 16.74 9.27 0.82
CA GLU A 210 17.78 10.14 0.26
C GLU A 210 18.53 9.41 -0.85
N ALA A 211 19.00 8.19 -0.59
CA ALA A 211 19.72 7.41 -1.59
C ALA A 211 18.88 7.16 -2.86
N ILE A 212 17.57 6.98 -2.72
CA ILE A 212 16.65 6.77 -3.84
C ILE A 212 16.39 8.08 -4.60
N THR A 213 16.15 9.21 -3.92
CA THR A 213 15.90 10.49 -4.61
C THR A 213 17.12 10.97 -5.42
N HIS A 214 18.32 10.51 -5.06
CA HIS A 214 19.56 10.78 -5.80
C HIS A 214 19.80 9.87 -7.02
N ILE A 215 18.96 8.85 -7.27
CA ILE A 215 19.05 8.04 -8.51
C ILE A 215 18.68 8.90 -9.71
N ASP A 216 19.48 8.90 -10.77
CA ASP A 216 19.20 9.63 -12.00
C ASP A 216 17.90 9.17 -12.69
N GLY A 217 17.23 10.12 -13.35
CA GLY A 217 15.96 9.88 -14.04
C GLY A 217 14.82 10.75 -13.54
N HIS A 218 13.74 10.80 -14.34
CA HIS A 218 12.54 11.58 -14.04
C HIS A 218 11.46 10.71 -13.42
N PHE A 219 11.40 10.72 -12.09
CA PHE A 219 10.39 10.01 -11.30
C PHE A 219 10.21 10.70 -9.96
N ARG A 220 9.13 10.34 -9.25
CA ARG A 220 8.88 10.74 -7.87
C ARG A 220 8.81 9.54 -6.93
N VAL A 221 9.08 9.80 -5.66
CA VAL A 221 9.07 8.86 -4.56
C VAL A 221 7.92 9.21 -3.64
N ARG A 222 7.05 8.23 -3.38
CA ARG A 222 6.00 8.35 -2.38
C ARG A 222 6.19 7.33 -1.28
N LEU A 223 5.94 7.75 -0.05
CA LEU A 223 5.94 6.84 1.09
C LEU A 223 4.54 6.25 1.28
N SER A 224 4.49 4.95 1.54
CA SER A 224 3.28 4.32 2.09
C SER A 224 3.05 4.76 3.55
N SER A 225 2.24 4.02 4.32
CA SER A 225 1.89 4.40 5.69
C SER A 225 3.13 4.49 6.58
N ILE A 226 3.30 5.62 7.27
CA ILE A 226 4.39 5.87 8.22
C ILE A 226 3.81 6.23 9.59
N GLU A 227 4.28 5.55 10.64
CA GLU A 227 3.88 5.81 12.02
C GLU A 227 4.27 7.24 12.45
N PRO A 228 3.45 7.97 13.24
CA PRO A 228 3.74 9.35 13.65
C PRO A 228 5.14 9.51 14.27
N ASN A 229 5.52 8.58 15.14
CA ASN A 229 6.82 8.61 15.83
C ASN A 229 8.01 8.25 14.93
N HIS A 230 7.77 7.82 13.69
CA HIS A 230 8.82 7.51 12.72
C HIS A 230 9.06 8.65 11.73
N VAL A 231 8.26 9.72 11.79
CA VAL A 231 8.52 10.94 11.01
C VAL A 231 9.62 11.73 11.71
N SER A 232 10.87 11.47 11.34
CA SER A 232 12.04 12.14 11.93
C SER A 232 12.20 13.56 11.40
N LYS A 233 12.94 14.41 12.14
CA LYS A 233 13.25 15.78 11.69
C LYS A 233 13.92 15.80 10.33
N ARG A 234 14.86 14.88 10.09
CA ARG A 234 15.52 14.72 8.79
C ARG A 234 14.53 14.42 7.67
N LEU A 235 13.53 13.55 7.91
CA LEU A 235 12.51 13.29 6.90
C LEU A 235 11.63 14.53 6.62
N ILE A 236 11.31 15.32 7.65
CA ILE A 236 10.59 16.60 7.51
C ILE A 236 11.41 17.59 6.67
N GLU A 237 12.71 17.70 6.93
CA GLU A 237 13.63 18.55 6.15
C GLU A 237 13.72 18.08 4.69
N MET A 238 13.79 16.77 4.46
CA MET A 238 13.80 16.20 3.11
C MET A 238 12.53 16.51 2.33
N LEU A 239 11.34 16.45 2.95
CA LEU A 239 10.07 16.83 2.31
C LEU A 239 10.07 18.26 1.75
N LYS A 240 10.93 19.13 2.28
CA LYS A 240 11.08 20.52 1.82
C LYS A 240 12.08 20.66 0.67
N VAL A 241 13.17 19.89 0.67
CA VAL A 241 14.31 20.10 -0.23
C VAL A 241 14.38 19.10 -1.40
N GLU A 242 13.91 17.87 -1.18
CA GLU A 242 13.97 16.78 -2.16
C GLU A 242 12.80 16.87 -3.14
N LYS A 243 13.05 17.40 -4.35
CA LYS A 243 12.01 17.57 -5.39
C LYS A 243 11.34 16.27 -5.83
N LYS A 244 12.06 15.14 -5.76
CA LYS A 244 11.49 13.83 -6.09
C LYS A 244 10.62 13.27 -4.98
N LEU A 245 10.71 13.77 -3.74
CA LEU A 245 9.89 13.28 -2.65
C LEU A 245 8.53 13.99 -2.67
N CYS A 246 7.45 13.23 -2.78
CA CYS A 246 6.10 13.76 -2.79
C CYS A 246 5.79 14.57 -1.52
N GLY A 247 5.21 15.77 -1.67
CA GLY A 247 4.73 16.65 -0.58
C GLY A 247 3.48 16.12 0.16
N HIS A 248 3.51 14.83 0.50
CA HIS A 248 2.41 14.07 1.07
C HIS A 248 2.93 12.97 1.98
N LEU A 249 2.31 12.81 3.16
CA LEU A 249 2.44 11.58 3.94
C LEU A 249 1.08 10.97 4.28
N HIS A 250 1.08 9.65 4.36
CA HIS A 250 0.03 8.90 5.00
C HIS A 250 0.44 8.53 6.43
N ILE A 251 -0.13 9.22 7.42
CA ILE A 251 0.22 9.05 8.84
C ILE A 251 -1.02 8.54 9.58
N PRO A 252 -1.07 7.30 10.08
CA PRO A 252 -2.27 6.73 10.66
C PRO A 252 -2.53 7.28 12.08
N LEU A 253 -3.64 8.00 12.26
CA LEU A 253 -4.08 8.58 13.53
C LEU A 253 -4.72 7.53 14.42
N GLN A 254 -5.55 6.66 13.85
CA GLN A 254 -6.41 5.65 14.50
C GLN A 254 -7.55 6.25 15.33
N SER A 255 -7.26 7.16 16.27
CA SER A 255 -8.25 7.88 17.08
C SER A 255 -7.68 9.22 17.54
N GLY A 256 -8.53 10.22 17.78
CA GLY A 256 -8.13 11.48 18.39
C GLY A 256 -8.36 11.55 19.90
N ALA A 257 -8.77 10.44 20.53
CA ALA A 257 -8.95 10.35 21.98
C ALA A 257 -7.79 9.61 22.63
N ASP A 258 -7.09 10.27 23.56
CA ASP A 258 -5.89 9.71 24.22
C ASP A 258 -6.19 8.43 25.01
N GLU A 259 -7.38 8.31 25.60
CA GLU A 259 -7.80 7.10 26.29
C GLU A 259 -7.95 5.92 25.32
N VAL A 260 -8.54 6.15 24.15
CA VAL A 260 -8.68 5.14 23.10
C VAL A 260 -7.31 4.77 22.53
N LEU A 261 -6.45 5.75 22.24
CA LEU A 261 -5.07 5.53 21.78
C LEU A 261 -4.25 4.69 22.78
N ARG A 262 -4.37 4.95 24.09
CA ARG A 262 -3.74 4.13 25.12
C ARG A 262 -4.24 2.69 25.11
N ARG A 263 -5.56 2.46 25.01
CA ARG A 263 -6.10 1.10 24.90
C ARG A 263 -5.69 0.40 23.61
N MET A 264 -5.54 1.15 22.53
CA MET A 264 -4.95 0.68 21.26
C MET A 264 -3.44 0.37 21.36
N LYS A 265 -2.79 0.76 22.46
CA LYS A 265 -1.34 0.71 22.69
C LYS A 265 -0.55 1.52 21.65
N ARG A 266 -1.04 2.71 21.32
CA ARG A 266 -0.34 3.64 20.43
C ARG A 266 0.70 4.45 21.23
N PRO A 267 1.94 4.61 20.71
CA PRO A 267 3.02 5.25 21.45
C PRO A 267 2.99 6.79 21.35
N TYR A 268 1.83 7.39 21.09
CA TYR A 268 1.65 8.83 20.89
C TYR A 268 0.29 9.28 21.42
N THR A 269 0.14 10.60 21.56
CA THR A 269 -1.10 11.29 21.96
C THR A 269 -1.67 12.09 20.80
N ALA A 270 -2.94 12.47 20.90
CA ALA A 270 -3.61 13.38 19.98
C ALA A 270 -2.83 14.70 19.82
N SER A 271 -2.34 15.26 20.92
CA SER A 271 -1.56 16.51 20.92
C SER A 271 -0.23 16.37 20.18
N LYS A 272 0.50 15.26 20.37
CA LYS A 272 1.76 15.00 19.64
C LYS A 272 1.51 14.81 18.15
N TYR A 273 0.41 14.15 17.79
CA TYR A 273 0.01 14.01 16.39
C TYR A 273 -0.29 15.37 15.76
N GLU A 274 -1.06 16.22 16.46
CA GLU A 274 -1.37 17.58 16.00
C GLU A 274 -0.11 18.42 15.82
N SER A 275 0.80 18.44 16.81
CA SER A 275 2.09 19.13 16.69
C SER A 275 2.94 18.66 15.51
N LEU A 276 2.91 17.36 15.20
CA LEU A 276 3.62 16.82 14.03
C LEU A 276 3.03 17.35 12.72
N VAL A 277 1.70 17.38 12.60
CA VAL A 277 1.01 17.93 11.42
C VAL A 277 1.31 19.42 11.27
N ASP A 278 1.30 20.17 12.38
CA ASP A 278 1.63 21.59 12.39
C ASP A 278 3.09 21.85 11.97
N GLU A 279 4.03 20.99 12.39
CA GLU A 279 5.42 21.06 11.94
C GLU A 279 5.54 20.86 10.43
N LEU A 280 4.93 19.80 9.91
CA LEU A 280 4.95 19.49 8.47
C LEU A 280 4.39 20.67 7.66
N ARG A 281 3.27 21.26 8.10
CA ARG A 281 2.64 22.41 7.43
C ARG A 281 3.40 23.72 7.58
N ARG A 282 4.21 23.87 8.63
CA ARG A 282 5.07 25.05 8.78
C ARG A 282 6.22 25.03 7.79
N GLN A 283 6.73 23.84 7.46
CA GLN A 283 7.79 23.67 6.46
C GLN A 283 7.26 23.74 5.03
N ASP A 284 6.07 23.18 4.78
CA ASP A 284 5.36 23.24 3.51
C ASP A 284 3.87 23.54 3.76
N ARG A 285 3.44 24.77 3.48
CA ARG A 285 2.03 25.21 3.69
C ARG A 285 1.02 24.41 2.88
N ASP A 286 1.49 23.76 1.81
CA ASP A 286 0.69 22.95 0.92
C ASP A 286 0.80 21.46 1.21
N PHE A 287 1.52 21.07 2.27
CA PHE A 287 1.70 19.68 2.67
C PHE A 287 0.36 18.93 2.78
N SER A 288 0.27 17.79 2.10
CA SER A 288 -0.91 16.94 2.10
C SER A 288 -0.82 15.87 3.17
N LEU A 289 -1.84 15.81 4.03
CA LEU A 289 -2.00 14.74 5.00
C LEU A 289 -3.10 13.79 4.58
N THR A 290 -2.81 12.49 4.61
CA THR A 290 -3.85 11.46 4.65
C THR A 290 -3.68 10.59 5.88
N THR A 291 -4.78 10.03 6.39
CA THR A 291 -4.74 9.27 7.63
C THR A 291 -5.77 8.14 7.65
N ASP A 292 -5.69 7.32 8.68
CA ASP A 292 -6.63 6.23 8.97
C ASP A 292 -7.29 6.48 10.32
N LEU A 293 -8.58 6.18 10.42
CA LEU A 293 -9.36 6.21 11.65
C LEU A 293 -10.04 4.87 11.88
N LEU A 294 -10.09 4.42 13.13
CA LEU A 294 -10.73 3.18 13.54
C LEU A 294 -11.84 3.48 14.55
N VAL A 295 -13.08 3.50 14.07
CA VAL A 295 -14.27 3.78 14.92
C VAL A 295 -14.82 2.50 15.55
N GLY A 296 -15.41 2.63 16.74
CA GLY A 296 -16.00 1.51 17.46
C GLY A 296 -14.96 0.65 18.17
N PHE A 297 -13.79 1.19 18.49
CA PHE A 297 -12.83 0.47 19.31
C PHE A 297 -13.45 0.13 20.68
N PRO A 298 -13.15 -1.04 21.29
CA PRO A 298 -13.73 -1.41 22.58
C PRO A 298 -13.55 -0.32 23.65
N GLY A 299 -14.68 0.12 24.22
CA GLY A 299 -14.74 1.21 25.20
C GLY A 299 -14.78 2.64 24.62
N GLU A 300 -14.92 2.80 23.30
CA GLU A 300 -15.11 4.12 22.66
C GLU A 300 -16.51 4.70 22.94
N GLY A 301 -16.61 5.56 23.95
CA GLY A 301 -17.78 6.36 24.27
C GLY A 301 -18.00 7.57 23.34
N GLU A 302 -19.05 8.34 23.61
CA GLU A 302 -19.40 9.51 22.80
C GLU A 302 -18.40 10.65 22.94
N SER A 303 -17.88 10.90 24.14
CA SER A 303 -16.83 11.90 24.39
C SER A 303 -15.56 11.62 23.56
N HIS A 304 -15.10 10.37 23.54
CA HIS A 304 -13.94 9.95 22.75
C HIS A 304 -14.15 10.16 21.24
N PHE A 305 -15.36 9.89 20.75
CA PHE A 305 -15.69 10.15 19.36
C PHE A 305 -15.67 11.66 19.06
N GLN A 306 -16.22 12.49 19.96
CA GLN A 306 -16.20 13.94 19.80
C GLN A 306 -14.78 14.52 19.82
N GLU A 307 -13.89 14.00 20.68
CA GLU A 307 -12.45 14.33 20.68
C GLU A 307 -11.81 14.02 19.33
N THR A 308 -12.11 12.84 18.77
CA THR A 308 -11.63 12.44 17.44
C THR A 308 -12.14 13.40 16.36
N LEU A 309 -13.44 13.71 16.35
CA LEU A 309 -14.04 14.62 15.39
C LEU A 309 -13.41 16.03 15.47
N ASN A 310 -13.20 16.53 16.70
CA ASN A 310 -12.58 17.82 16.94
C ASN A 310 -11.12 17.86 16.48
N LEU A 311 -10.35 16.79 16.69
CA LEU A 311 -8.97 16.72 16.19
C LEU A 311 -8.95 16.72 14.65
N VAL A 312 -9.81 15.91 14.00
CA VAL A 312 -9.90 15.85 12.53
C VAL A 312 -10.22 17.22 11.94
N ARG A 313 -11.11 18.01 12.57
CA ARG A 313 -11.40 19.40 12.18
C ARG A 313 -10.18 20.33 12.24
N ARG A 314 -9.24 20.09 13.15
CA ARG A 314 -8.04 20.93 13.30
C ARG A 314 -6.92 20.51 12.38
N ILE A 315 -6.67 19.20 12.25
CA ILE A 315 -5.62 18.69 11.37
C ILE A 315 -6.02 18.70 9.89
N GLU A 316 -7.29 18.88 9.55
CA GLU A 316 -7.83 19.03 8.18
C GLU A 316 -7.15 18.11 7.14
N PRO A 317 -7.30 16.77 7.25
CA PRO A 317 -6.64 15.85 6.34
C PRO A 317 -7.28 15.92 4.95
N CYS A 318 -6.47 15.79 3.89
CA CYS A 318 -6.97 15.74 2.51
C CYS A 318 -7.83 14.49 2.24
N ARG A 319 -7.56 13.39 2.97
CA ARG A 319 -8.33 12.15 2.88
C ARG A 319 -8.17 11.32 4.16
N VAL A 320 -9.23 10.62 4.53
CA VAL A 320 -9.22 9.66 5.64
C VAL A 320 -9.79 8.32 5.20
N HIS A 321 -9.14 7.21 5.54
CA HIS A 321 -9.80 5.91 5.50
C HIS A 321 -10.43 5.63 6.86
N ILE A 322 -11.76 5.53 6.89
CA ILE A 322 -12.51 5.27 8.10
C ILE A 322 -12.85 3.79 8.14
N PHE A 323 -12.25 3.08 9.08
CA PHE A 323 -12.48 1.67 9.35
C PHE A 323 -13.37 1.49 10.57
N THR A 324 -14.15 0.41 10.57
CA THR A 324 -14.84 -0.05 11.78
C THR A 324 -14.00 -1.11 12.45
N TYR A 325 -13.90 -1.03 13.78
CA TYR A 325 -13.25 -2.06 14.58
C TYR A 325 -13.86 -3.44 14.30
N SER A 326 -12.98 -4.41 14.09
CA SER A 326 -13.32 -5.80 13.84
C SER A 326 -12.46 -6.65 14.76
N PRO A 327 -13.05 -7.39 15.72
CA PRO A 327 -12.27 -8.18 16.68
C PRO A 327 -11.51 -9.28 15.96
N ARG A 328 -10.22 -9.41 16.27
CA ARG A 328 -9.33 -10.39 15.60
C ARG A 328 -8.83 -11.42 16.61
N PRO A 329 -9.14 -12.72 16.42
CA PRO A 329 -8.64 -13.77 17.31
C PRO A 329 -7.12 -13.68 17.51
N GLY A 330 -6.67 -13.85 18.75
CA GLY A 330 -5.26 -13.74 19.14
C GLY A 330 -4.77 -12.32 19.41
N THR A 331 -5.63 -11.30 19.31
CA THR A 331 -5.30 -9.91 19.67
C THR A 331 -5.97 -9.53 21.00
N GLU A 332 -5.28 -8.75 21.83
CA GLU A 332 -5.75 -8.35 23.17
C GLU A 332 -7.10 -7.62 23.14
N ALA A 333 -7.34 -6.78 22.12
CA ALA A 333 -8.58 -6.05 21.98
C ALA A 333 -9.78 -6.97 21.65
N ALA A 334 -9.55 -8.19 21.16
CA ALA A 334 -10.63 -9.13 20.86
C ALA A 334 -11.30 -9.67 22.13
N ASP A 335 -10.58 -9.70 23.24
CA ASP A 335 -11.09 -10.16 24.54
C ASP A 335 -11.85 -9.05 25.29
N ILE A 336 -11.78 -7.81 24.81
CA ILE A 336 -12.49 -6.67 25.41
C ILE A 336 -13.93 -6.64 24.87
N PRO A 337 -14.96 -6.70 25.74
CA PRO A 337 -16.34 -6.61 25.31
C PRO A 337 -16.61 -5.31 24.55
N SER A 338 -17.06 -5.45 23.30
CA SER A 338 -17.45 -4.32 22.46
C SER A 338 -18.97 -4.16 22.46
N LYS A 339 -19.46 -2.94 22.72
CA LYS A 339 -20.88 -2.57 22.62
C LYS A 339 -21.17 -1.83 21.31
N ASN A 340 -20.59 -2.30 20.21
CA ASN A 340 -20.75 -1.67 18.91
C ASN A 340 -22.18 -1.81 18.39
N ASN A 341 -22.94 -0.72 18.43
CA ASN A 341 -24.24 -0.63 17.78
C ASN A 341 -24.04 -0.21 16.30
N PRO A 342 -24.49 -1.00 15.31
CA PRO A 342 -24.33 -0.66 13.90
C PRO A 342 -24.87 0.73 13.51
N ARG A 343 -25.97 1.18 14.14
CA ARG A 343 -26.53 2.52 13.89
C ARG A 343 -25.60 3.62 14.37
N VAL A 344 -24.99 3.44 15.55
CA VAL A 344 -24.02 4.40 16.10
C VAL A 344 -22.76 4.44 15.24
N LEU A 345 -22.25 3.28 14.83
CA LEU A 345 -21.07 3.22 13.94
C LEU A 345 -21.33 3.89 12.59
N LYS A 346 -22.49 3.65 11.99
CA LYS A 346 -22.88 4.30 10.73
C LYS A 346 -22.95 5.82 10.90
N ARG A 347 -23.61 6.30 11.97
CA ARG A 347 -23.67 7.74 12.30
C ARG A 347 -22.28 8.35 12.44
N ARG A 348 -21.39 7.72 13.24
CA ARG A 348 -20.00 8.15 13.44
C ARG A 348 -19.21 8.23 12.14
N GLN A 349 -19.34 7.23 11.27
CA GLN A 349 -18.68 7.26 9.97
C GLN A 349 -19.19 8.40 9.08
N ASP A 350 -20.51 8.65 9.08
CA ASP A 350 -21.10 9.69 8.24
C ASP A 350 -20.72 11.10 8.74
N GLU A 351 -20.69 11.32 10.06
CA GLU A 351 -20.19 12.56 10.66
C GLU A 351 -18.71 12.81 10.34
N LEU A 352 -17.85 11.79 10.45
CA LEU A 352 -16.44 11.90 10.09
C LEU A 352 -16.27 12.17 8.59
N ARG A 353 -17.01 11.48 7.72
CA ARG A 353 -16.98 11.72 6.27
C ARG A 353 -17.31 13.16 5.94
N ALA A 354 -18.38 13.72 6.52
CA ALA A 354 -18.77 15.10 6.27
C ALA A 354 -17.65 16.10 6.61
N VAL A 355 -16.99 15.94 7.77
CA VAL A 355 -15.86 16.79 8.16
C VAL A 355 -14.66 16.61 7.23
N VAL A 356 -14.35 15.38 6.83
CA VAL A 356 -13.22 15.09 5.94
C VAL A 356 -13.47 15.60 4.53
N ASP A 357 -14.69 15.49 4.01
CA ASP A 357 -15.07 15.99 2.69
C ASP A 357 -14.96 17.53 2.65
N GLU A 358 -15.37 18.21 3.73
CA GLU A 358 -15.21 19.66 3.87
C GLU A 358 -13.72 20.06 3.90
N ALA A 359 -12.90 19.39 4.72
CA ALA A 359 -11.46 19.64 4.80
C ALA A 359 -10.75 19.37 3.46
N SER A 360 -11.09 18.25 2.80
CA SER A 360 -10.56 17.89 1.49
C SER A 360 -10.91 18.91 0.42
N TYR A 361 -12.17 19.37 0.39
CA TYR A 361 -12.62 20.40 -0.53
C TYR A 361 -11.85 21.72 -0.32
N LYS A 362 -11.74 22.18 0.94
CA LYS A 362 -10.96 23.38 1.28
C LYS A 362 -9.50 23.26 0.83
N TYR A 363 -8.87 22.11 1.10
CA TYR A 363 -7.48 21.85 0.71
C TYR A 363 -7.28 21.90 -0.81
N ARG A 364 -8.11 21.15 -1.56
CA ARG A 364 -8.02 21.05 -3.03
C ARG A 364 -8.33 22.36 -3.73
N ARG A 365 -9.29 23.15 -3.22
CA ARG A 365 -9.70 24.42 -3.82
C ARG A 365 -8.57 25.45 -3.88
N ARG A 366 -7.58 25.37 -2.98
CA ARG A 366 -6.40 26.26 -3.00
C ARG A 366 -5.54 26.09 -4.26
N PHE A 367 -5.67 24.97 -4.95
CA PHE A 367 -4.92 24.67 -6.16
C PHE A 367 -5.67 25.00 -7.44
N VAL A 368 -6.90 25.56 -7.38
CA VAL A 368 -7.58 26.04 -8.60
C VAL A 368 -6.70 27.09 -9.28
N ASP A 369 -6.55 26.97 -10.59
CA ASP A 369 -5.63 27.72 -11.46
C ASP A 369 -4.12 27.48 -11.25
N GLU A 370 -3.73 26.69 -10.26
CA GLU A 370 -2.36 26.20 -10.08
C GLU A 370 -2.06 25.02 -11.01
N THR A 371 -0.78 24.82 -11.31
CA THR A 371 -0.29 23.66 -12.06
C THR A 371 0.29 22.63 -11.11
N LEU A 372 -0.25 21.41 -11.16
CA LEU A 372 0.22 20.27 -10.37
C LEU A 372 0.79 19.19 -11.28
N GLU A 373 1.85 18.54 -10.81
CA GLU A 373 2.39 17.35 -11.48
C GLU A 373 1.51 16.13 -11.14
N VAL A 374 0.87 15.55 -12.13
CA VAL A 374 -0.09 14.44 -11.99
C VAL A 374 0.43 13.21 -12.73
N LEU A 375 0.52 12.07 -12.04
CA LEU A 375 0.71 10.78 -12.69
C LEU A 375 -0.63 10.34 -13.25
N ILE A 376 -0.71 10.19 -14.57
CA ILE A 376 -1.92 9.74 -15.27
C ILE A 376 -2.05 8.21 -15.13
N GLU A 377 -3.24 7.75 -14.71
CA GLU A 377 -3.54 6.33 -14.51
C GLU A 377 -4.77 5.88 -15.32
N ASP A 378 -4.72 4.64 -15.82
CA ASP A 378 -5.83 4.04 -16.59
C ASP A 378 -6.91 3.42 -15.67
N LYS A 379 -7.57 4.24 -14.83
CA LYS A 379 -8.52 3.73 -13.82
C LYS A 379 -9.85 4.48 -13.70
N THR A 380 -10.29 5.17 -14.73
CA THR A 380 -11.67 5.66 -14.81
C THR A 380 -12.50 4.74 -15.68
N GLY A 381 -13.27 3.85 -15.04
CA GLY A 381 -14.31 3.01 -15.66
C GLY A 381 -15.52 3.79 -16.19
N GLY A 382 -15.34 5.05 -16.60
CA GLY A 382 -16.35 5.85 -17.26
C GLY A 382 -15.86 6.13 -18.67
N GLY A 383 -16.38 5.39 -19.65
CA GLY A 383 -16.08 5.63 -21.06
C GLY A 383 -16.31 7.11 -21.42
N GLY A 384 -15.21 7.82 -21.66
CA GLY A 384 -15.17 9.26 -21.89
C GLY A 384 -13.71 9.74 -22.00
N SER A 385 -13.50 10.97 -22.48
CA SER A 385 -12.19 11.60 -22.72
C SER A 385 -11.42 12.02 -21.45
N LEU A 386 -11.80 11.47 -20.29
CA LEU A 386 -11.28 11.83 -18.97
C LEU A 386 -10.57 10.64 -18.33
N LYS A 387 -9.29 10.82 -17.97
CA LYS A 387 -8.53 9.83 -17.19
C LYS A 387 -8.31 10.29 -15.76
N GLY A 388 -8.16 9.35 -14.85
CA GLY A 388 -7.81 9.63 -13.46
C GLY A 388 -6.30 9.79 -13.29
N GLY A 389 -5.88 10.45 -12.22
CA GLY A 389 -4.48 10.55 -11.86
C GLY A 389 -4.29 11.11 -10.47
N TYR A 390 -3.09 10.95 -9.92
CA TYR A 390 -2.75 11.50 -8.61
C TYR A 390 -1.62 12.50 -8.70
N SER A 391 -1.78 13.65 -8.03
CA SER A 391 -0.69 14.60 -7.85
C SER A 391 0.35 14.10 -6.85
N ASP A 392 1.52 14.74 -6.81
CA ASP A 392 2.52 14.58 -5.75
C ASP A 392 1.92 14.79 -4.35
N ARG A 393 0.92 15.68 -4.23
CA ARG A 393 0.13 15.94 -3.02
C ARG A 393 -1.05 14.99 -2.80
N TYR A 394 -1.13 13.89 -3.54
CA TYR A 394 -2.17 12.86 -3.43
C TYR A 394 -3.60 13.36 -3.72
N ILE A 395 -3.71 14.46 -4.49
CA ILE A 395 -5.00 14.93 -5.00
C ILE A 395 -5.37 14.04 -6.19
N ASN A 396 -6.57 13.46 -6.16
CA ASN A 396 -7.11 12.76 -7.32
C ASN A 396 -7.65 13.77 -8.32
N VAL A 397 -7.16 13.74 -9.55
CA VAL A 397 -7.51 14.67 -10.63
C VAL A 397 -8.06 13.87 -11.80
N LEU A 398 -9.21 14.30 -12.32
CA LEU A 398 -9.73 13.89 -13.61
C LEU A 398 -9.14 14.82 -14.68
N VAL A 399 -8.44 14.26 -15.66
CA VAL A 399 -7.64 15.02 -16.62
C VAL A 399 -8.18 14.85 -18.02
N HIS A 400 -8.35 15.96 -18.74
CA HIS A 400 -8.74 15.98 -20.15
C HIS A 400 -7.53 15.84 -21.09
N GLY A 401 -7.73 15.21 -22.25
CA GLY A 401 -6.75 15.24 -23.35
C GLY A 401 -5.48 14.44 -23.12
N VAL A 402 -5.57 13.34 -22.37
CA VAL A 402 -4.43 12.51 -21.91
C VAL A 402 -4.41 11.11 -22.55
N ASP A 403 -4.94 10.98 -23.76
CA ASP A 403 -4.88 9.72 -24.48
C ASP A 403 -3.44 9.38 -24.89
N GLY A 404 -2.87 8.28 -24.37
CA GLY A 404 -1.49 7.87 -24.61
C GLY A 404 -0.47 8.37 -23.57
N HIS A 405 -0.94 9.00 -22.48
CA HIS A 405 -0.08 9.54 -21.41
C HIS A 405 -0.09 8.69 -20.13
N GLU A 406 -0.71 7.51 -20.15
CA GLU A 406 -0.69 6.55 -19.05
C GLU A 406 0.74 6.24 -18.58
N GLY A 407 0.95 6.20 -17.27
CA GLY A 407 2.28 6.00 -16.69
C GLY A 407 3.18 7.24 -16.71
N ARG A 408 2.71 8.39 -17.25
CA ARG A 408 3.49 9.63 -17.31
C ARG A 408 3.04 10.67 -16.29
N LEU A 409 4.02 11.40 -15.79
CA LEU A 409 3.87 12.65 -15.05
C LEU A 409 3.62 13.77 -16.05
N CYS A 410 2.45 14.39 -15.93
CA CYS A 410 2.05 15.52 -16.74
C CYS A 410 1.85 16.75 -15.85
N ASP A 411 2.21 17.93 -16.36
CA ASP A 411 1.85 19.18 -15.70
C ASP A 411 0.39 19.48 -16.04
N VAL A 412 -0.46 19.48 -15.03
CA VAL A 412 -1.91 19.64 -15.14
C VAL A 412 -2.34 20.91 -14.44
N LYS A 413 -2.92 21.84 -15.19
CA LYS A 413 -3.56 23.03 -14.62
C LYS A 413 -4.92 22.66 -14.06
N ILE A 414 -5.11 22.84 -12.77
CA ILE A 414 -6.38 22.56 -12.11
C ILE A 414 -7.39 23.65 -12.50
N ARG A 415 -8.55 23.22 -13.00
CA ARG A 415 -9.61 24.12 -13.48
C ARG A 415 -10.73 24.29 -12.48
N ASP A 416 -11.15 23.17 -11.90
CA ASP A 416 -12.30 23.17 -11.01
C ASP A 416 -12.17 22.08 -9.94
N VAL A 417 -12.81 22.34 -8.82
CA VAL A 417 -12.85 21.49 -7.65
C VAL A 417 -14.28 21.47 -7.15
N THR A 418 -14.90 20.30 -7.15
CA THR A 418 -16.19 20.05 -6.50
C THR A 418 -15.99 19.31 -5.18
N SER A 419 -17.06 19.07 -4.45
CA SER A 419 -17.01 18.22 -3.25
C SER A 419 -16.54 16.79 -3.56
N SER A 420 -16.73 16.29 -4.78
CA SER A 420 -16.46 14.89 -5.14
C SER A 420 -15.25 14.67 -6.06
N TYR A 421 -14.84 15.67 -6.84
CA TYR A 421 -13.74 15.51 -7.80
C TYR A 421 -12.96 16.81 -7.99
N THR A 422 -11.76 16.67 -8.54
CA THR A 422 -10.93 17.77 -9.07
C THR A 422 -10.74 17.52 -10.56
N ILE A 423 -10.87 18.55 -11.39
CA ILE A 423 -10.67 18.47 -12.84
C ILE A 423 -9.51 19.39 -13.22
N GLY A 424 -8.70 18.95 -14.19
CA GLY A 424 -7.66 19.78 -14.78
C GLY A 424 -7.38 19.43 -16.25
N ASP A 425 -6.62 20.31 -16.90
CA ASP A 425 -6.16 20.14 -18.28
C ASP A 425 -4.63 20.03 -18.31
N VAL A 426 -4.10 19.17 -19.18
CA VAL A 426 -2.65 19.14 -19.42
C VAL A 426 -2.21 20.46 -20.04
N VAL A 427 -1.15 21.04 -19.50
CA VAL A 427 -0.51 22.25 -20.05
C VAL A 427 0.83 21.96 -20.72
N SER A 428 1.52 20.89 -20.33
CA SER A 428 2.73 20.39 -20.99
C SER A 428 3.05 18.96 -20.55
N GLU A 429 3.66 18.19 -21.46
CA GLU A 429 4.42 16.98 -21.09
C GLU A 429 5.81 17.39 -20.63
N LYS A 430 6.30 16.81 -19.53
CA LYS A 430 7.74 16.86 -19.26
C LYS A 430 8.41 15.88 -20.21
N GLU A 431 9.08 16.41 -21.25
CA GLU A 431 9.85 15.61 -22.19
C GLU A 431 10.86 14.74 -21.43
N ILE A 432 10.68 13.42 -21.52
CA ILE A 432 11.72 12.46 -21.16
C ILE A 432 12.81 12.64 -22.22
N LYS A 433 13.94 13.26 -21.86
CA LYS A 433 15.16 13.08 -22.63
C LYS A 433 15.50 11.59 -22.59
N LYS A 434 15.10 10.85 -23.64
CA LYS A 434 15.72 9.56 -23.97
C LYS A 434 17.18 9.88 -24.27
N GLU A 435 18.06 9.75 -23.29
CA GLU A 435 19.45 9.49 -23.60
C GLU A 435 19.47 8.16 -24.35
N ALA A 436 19.67 8.26 -25.66
CA ALA A 436 19.77 7.12 -26.54
C ALA A 436 21.01 6.30 -26.15
N THR A 437 20.83 5.26 -25.33
CA THR A 437 21.76 4.14 -25.30
C THR A 437 21.58 3.35 -26.59
N GLY A 438 22.24 3.84 -27.64
CA GLY A 438 22.48 3.08 -28.85
C GLY A 438 23.37 1.88 -28.55
N LEU A 439 22.76 0.75 -28.18
CA LEU A 439 23.35 -0.56 -28.38
C LEU A 439 22.94 -1.02 -29.78
N LEU A 440 23.73 -0.59 -30.76
CA LEU A 440 23.81 -1.26 -32.05
C LEU A 440 24.32 -2.68 -31.78
N TYR A 441 23.44 -3.66 -31.89
CA TYR A 441 23.84 -5.03 -32.15
C TYR A 441 24.41 -5.09 -33.57
N ALA A 442 25.71 -5.37 -33.65
CA ALA A 442 26.36 -6.00 -34.80
C ALA A 442 26.83 -7.38 -34.36
#